data_AF-A0A1B6J3E6-F1
#
_entry.id   AF-A0A1B6J3E6-F1
#
_cell.length_a   1.000
_cell.length_b   1.000
_cell.length_c   1.000
_cell.angle_alpha   90.00
_cell.angle_beta   90.00
_cell.angle_gamma   90.00
#
_symmetry.space_group_name_H-M   'P 1'
#
loop_
_entity.id
_entity.type
_entity.pdbx_description
1 polymer ?
#
loop_
_entity_poly.entity_id
_entity_poly.type
_entity_poly.pdbx_seq_one_letter_code
_entity_poly.pdbx_strand_id
1 'polypeptide(L)'
;MKVTALLLCALGLTCANPVDPKLGEKQQNLLQLFVNAPQPNYNQQQQQLGNSFDLYNVNNFNNDYAVKQFQYAYKQGLLPRGQVFNYNNPNHLQQAIQLFDVFYFAKDYNTFYQAACWARDRVNEGQYVYALSVAIVKRQDTQGLVLPPQSEVYPQLYINTRAIQQAQYYKQQGQKQVYVLSNNTNNYYYYQQQKQQQQQQQDQQPFQYQEQYQNY
;
A
#
# COMPACT_ATOMS: atom_id res chain seq x y z
N MET A 1 -48.86 -19.75 -26.88
CA MET A 1 -49.03 -18.42 -26.26
C MET A 1 -47.96 -18.26 -25.18
N LYS A 2 -46.96 -17.43 -25.47
CA LYS A 2 -45.79 -17.14 -24.64
C LYS A 2 -45.97 -15.75 -24.03
N VAL A 3 -46.44 -15.63 -22.79
CA VAL A 3 -46.30 -14.39 -22.00
C VAL A 3 -46.41 -14.80 -20.53
N THR A 4 -45.28 -14.89 -19.82
CA THR A 4 -45.15 -14.82 -18.34
C THR A 4 -43.70 -15.12 -17.95
N ALA A 5 -42.77 -14.29 -18.43
CA ALA A 5 -41.37 -14.35 -17.98
C ALA A 5 -40.69 -12.98 -18.19
N LEU A 6 -41.32 -11.91 -17.72
CA LEU A 6 -40.78 -10.54 -17.80
C LEU A 6 -41.33 -9.73 -16.62
N LEU A 7 -41.05 -10.17 -15.39
CA LEU A 7 -41.33 -9.35 -14.20
C LEU A 7 -40.39 -9.61 -13.01
N LEU A 8 -39.49 -10.59 -13.07
CA LEU A 8 -38.50 -10.83 -12.00
C LEU A 8 -37.17 -10.07 -12.18
N CYS A 9 -36.85 -9.54 -13.36
CA CYS A 9 -35.57 -8.87 -13.59
C CYS A 9 -35.56 -7.37 -13.24
N ALA A 10 -36.70 -6.78 -12.87
CA ALA A 10 -36.80 -5.34 -12.57
C ALA A 10 -36.55 -5.00 -11.09
N LEU A 11 -36.50 -5.99 -10.18
CA LEU A 11 -36.34 -5.76 -8.73
C LEU A 11 -34.90 -6.02 -8.22
N GLY A 12 -33.98 -6.47 -9.08
CA GLY A 12 -32.60 -6.79 -8.71
C GLY A 12 -31.56 -5.70 -9.02
N LEU A 13 -31.96 -4.57 -9.61
CA LEU A 13 -31.04 -3.50 -10.05
C LEU A 13 -31.03 -2.26 -9.14
N THR A 14 -31.80 -2.24 -8.05
CA THR A 14 -31.89 -1.05 -7.17
C THR A 14 -30.82 -0.97 -6.09
N CYS A 15 -29.85 -1.89 -6.06
CA CYS A 15 -28.72 -1.84 -5.13
C CYS A 15 -27.34 -1.69 -5.80
N ALA A 16 -27.28 -1.19 -7.04
CA ALA A 16 -26.04 -0.62 -7.54
C ALA A 16 -25.98 0.83 -7.03
N ASN A 17 -25.24 1.08 -5.95
CA ASN A 17 -24.85 2.45 -5.61
C ASN A 17 -24.28 3.11 -6.88
N PRO A 18 -24.66 4.36 -7.20
CA PRO A 18 -24.11 5.04 -8.36
C PRO A 18 -22.59 5.04 -8.25
N VAL A 19 -21.92 4.38 -9.21
CA VAL A 19 -20.47 4.32 -9.28
C VAL A 19 -19.96 5.76 -9.45
N ASP A 20 -19.13 6.23 -8.53
CA ASP A 20 -18.50 7.54 -8.63
C ASP A 20 -17.80 7.66 -9.99
N PRO A 21 -18.16 8.64 -10.85
CA PRO A 21 -17.56 8.77 -12.18
C PRO A 21 -16.04 8.99 -12.14
N LYS A 22 -15.49 9.40 -10.98
CA LYS A 22 -14.06 9.56 -10.73
C LYS A 22 -13.42 8.40 -9.98
N LEU A 23 -14.13 7.28 -9.76
CA LEU A 23 -13.63 6.15 -8.98
C LEU A 23 -12.30 5.61 -9.50
N GLY A 24 -12.15 5.48 -10.83
CA GLY A 24 -10.90 5.00 -11.44
C GLY A 24 -9.72 5.93 -11.19
N GLU A 25 -9.93 7.25 -11.28
CA GLU A 25 -8.91 8.25 -10.98
C GLU A 25 -8.51 8.21 -9.50
N LYS A 26 -9.51 8.16 -8.60
CA LYS A 26 -9.29 8.03 -7.15
C LYS A 26 -8.53 6.74 -6.81
N GLN A 27 -8.85 5.63 -7.47
CA GLN A 27 -8.14 4.37 -7.30
C GLN A 27 -6.68 4.47 -7.71
N GLN A 28 -6.38 5.07 -8.86
CA GLN A 28 -4.99 5.27 -9.30
C GLN A 28 -4.21 6.18 -8.35
N ASN A 29 -4.82 7.29 -7.93
CA ASN A 29 -4.25 8.22 -6.96
C ASN A 29 -3.93 7.53 -5.62
N LEU A 30 -4.86 6.71 -5.12
CA LEU A 30 -4.67 5.93 -3.90
C LEU A 30 -3.52 4.94 -4.03
N LEU A 31 -3.48 4.14 -5.10
CA LEU A 31 -2.41 3.13 -5.26
C LEU A 31 -1.02 3.77 -5.29
N GLN A 32 -0.90 4.93 -5.97
CA GLN A 32 0.34 5.71 -6.01
C GLN A 32 0.82 6.17 -4.62
N LEU A 33 -0.07 6.37 -3.64
CA LEU A 33 0.31 6.78 -2.28
C LEU A 33 1.04 5.68 -1.50
N PHE A 34 0.88 4.41 -1.89
CA PHE A 34 1.50 3.25 -1.22
C PHE A 34 2.79 2.79 -1.91
N VAL A 35 3.06 3.23 -3.14
CA VAL A 35 4.26 2.80 -3.87
C VAL A 35 5.52 3.27 -3.14
N ASN A 36 6.38 2.32 -2.79
CA ASN A 36 7.63 2.56 -2.07
C ASN A 36 7.43 3.43 -0.81
N ALA A 37 6.32 3.28 -0.08
CA ALA A 37 5.99 4.07 1.11
C ALA A 37 7.15 4.24 2.12
N PRO A 38 7.98 3.21 2.39
CA PRO A 38 9.17 3.34 3.25
C PRO A 38 10.27 4.27 2.73
N GLN A 39 10.30 4.53 1.42
CA GLN A 39 11.34 5.34 0.77
C GLN A 39 10.87 6.79 0.62
N PRO A 40 11.79 7.74 0.35
CA PRO A 40 11.41 9.08 -0.08
C PRO A 40 10.44 9.03 -1.25
N ASN A 41 9.42 9.88 -1.24
CA ASN A 41 8.46 9.96 -2.31
C ASN A 41 9.17 10.35 -3.61
N TYR A 42 8.95 9.60 -4.70
CA TYR A 42 9.51 9.91 -6.02
C TYR A 42 8.50 10.61 -6.93
N ASN A 43 7.22 10.65 -6.55
CA ASN A 43 6.16 11.24 -7.35
C ASN A 43 6.14 12.77 -7.16
N GLN A 44 6.60 13.49 -8.19
CA GLN A 44 6.73 14.95 -8.15
C GLN A 44 5.39 15.67 -7.92
N GLN A 45 4.30 15.15 -8.48
CA GLN A 45 2.98 15.75 -8.29
C GLN A 45 2.52 15.63 -6.83
N GLN A 46 2.72 14.47 -6.21
CA GLN A 46 2.42 14.28 -4.79
C GLN A 46 3.29 15.20 -3.92
N GLN A 47 4.59 15.33 -4.22
CA GLN A 47 5.46 16.26 -3.51
C GLN A 47 4.97 17.71 -3.63
N GLN A 48 4.60 18.16 -4.83
CA GLN A 48 4.06 19.51 -5.05
C GLN A 48 2.77 19.75 -4.26
N LEU A 49 1.82 18.81 -4.32
CA LEU A 49 0.58 18.87 -3.55
C LEU A 49 0.86 18.92 -2.05
N GLY A 50 1.72 18.03 -1.55
CA GLY A 50 2.11 17.98 -0.14
C GLY A 50 2.85 19.24 0.32
N ASN A 51 3.66 19.86 -0.53
CA ASN A 51 4.36 21.11 -0.21
C ASN A 51 3.43 22.32 -0.22
N SER A 52 2.40 22.32 -1.07
CA SER A 52 1.38 23.38 -1.12
C SER A 52 0.30 23.26 -0.03
N PHE A 53 0.22 22.11 0.64
CA PHE A 53 -0.81 21.84 1.63
C PHE A 53 -0.51 22.54 2.96
N ASP A 54 -1.45 23.38 3.40
CA ASP A 54 -1.39 24.03 4.70
C ASP A 54 -2.15 23.23 5.77
N LEU A 55 -1.40 22.46 6.57
CA LEU A 55 -1.95 21.73 7.72
C LEU A 55 -2.62 22.64 8.75
N TYR A 56 -2.21 23.92 8.83
CA TYR A 56 -2.70 24.87 9.83
C TYR A 56 -4.01 25.55 9.43
N ASN A 57 -4.42 25.44 8.16
CA ASN A 57 -5.72 25.91 7.69
C ASN A 57 -6.85 24.95 8.12
N VAL A 58 -7.34 25.13 9.34
CA VAL A 58 -8.41 24.30 9.92
C VAL A 58 -9.74 24.38 9.16
N ASN A 59 -9.95 25.41 8.34
CA ASN A 59 -11.16 25.56 7.53
C ASN A 59 -11.34 24.45 6.49
N ASN A 60 -10.31 23.66 6.21
CA ASN A 60 -10.39 22.52 5.30
C ASN A 60 -10.97 21.25 5.97
N PHE A 61 -11.29 21.31 7.27
CA PHE A 61 -11.69 20.14 8.06
C PHE A 61 -13.05 20.31 8.73
N ASN A 62 -13.73 19.19 8.97
CA ASN A 62 -15.01 19.12 9.66
C ASN A 62 -14.85 19.14 11.19
N ASN A 63 -13.63 18.97 11.70
CA ASN A 63 -13.33 18.97 13.13
C ASN A 63 -11.97 19.64 13.39
N ASP A 64 -12.02 20.95 13.65
CA ASP A 64 -10.84 21.76 13.94
C ASP A 64 -10.08 21.30 15.18
N TYR A 65 -10.80 20.81 16.20
CA TYR A 65 -10.18 20.37 17.46
C TYR A 65 -9.25 19.17 17.21
N ALA A 66 -9.71 18.16 16.47
CA ALA A 66 -8.94 16.97 16.18
C ALA A 66 -7.66 17.29 15.39
N VAL A 67 -7.75 18.16 14.39
CA VAL A 67 -6.59 18.61 13.60
C VAL A 67 -5.62 19.41 14.46
N LYS A 68 -6.10 20.26 15.37
CA LYS A 68 -5.25 20.98 16.34
C LYS A 68 -4.48 20.04 17.27
N GLN A 69 -5.05 18.89 17.65
CA GLN A 69 -4.32 17.88 18.43
C GLN A 69 -3.12 17.32 17.64
N PHE A 70 -3.31 17.01 16.35
CA PHE A 70 -2.21 16.57 15.49
C PHE A 70 -1.18 17.68 15.27
N GLN A 71 -1.61 18.92 14.99
CA GLN A 71 -0.72 20.07 14.85
C GLN A 71 0.15 20.28 16.10
N TYR A 72 -0.44 20.12 17.29
CA TYR A 72 0.30 20.20 18.56
C TYR A 72 1.34 19.08 18.66
N ALA A 73 0.94 17.82 18.42
CA ALA A 73 1.87 16.68 18.44
C ALA A 73 3.00 16.83 17.40
N TYR A 74 2.68 17.32 16.20
CA TYR A 74 3.65 17.58 15.14
C TYR A 74 4.69 18.61 15.56
N LYS A 75 4.28 19.67 16.26
CA LYS A 75 5.20 20.69 16.82
C LYS A 75 6.09 20.13 17.94
N GLN A 76 5.59 19.21 18.75
CA GLN A 76 6.38 18.56 19.82
C GLN A 76 7.37 17.52 19.27
N GLY A 77 7.13 17.03 18.05
CA GLY A 77 7.91 15.97 17.42
C GLY A 77 7.16 14.65 17.41
N LEU A 78 7.01 14.09 16.21
CA LEU A 78 6.48 12.74 16.02
C LEU A 78 7.60 11.70 16.07
N LEU A 79 7.22 10.42 16.03
CA LEU A 79 8.15 9.33 15.73
C LEU A 79 8.95 9.68 14.46
N PRO A 80 10.30 9.71 14.51
CA PRO A 80 11.08 10.03 13.33
C PRO A 80 10.89 9.02 12.20
N ARG A 81 11.05 9.48 10.96
CA ARG A 81 11.10 8.60 9.79
C ARG A 81 12.26 7.59 9.90
N GLY A 82 12.05 6.39 9.37
CA GLY A 82 13.00 5.29 9.46
C GLY A 82 13.02 4.53 10.80
N GLN A 83 12.33 5.04 11.83
CA GLN A 83 12.12 4.31 13.08
C GLN A 83 10.96 3.32 12.97
N VAL A 84 11.01 2.24 13.75
CA VAL A 84 9.97 1.21 13.73
C VAL A 84 8.71 1.72 14.42
N PHE A 85 7.63 1.86 13.66
CA PHE A 85 6.30 2.04 14.22
C PHE A 85 5.85 0.75 14.94
N ASN A 86 5.28 0.92 16.13
CA ASN A 86 4.79 -0.18 16.96
C ASN A 86 3.41 0.20 17.48
N TYR A 87 2.38 -0.48 16.98
CA TYR A 87 0.99 -0.27 17.39
C TYR A 87 0.76 -0.46 18.89
N ASN A 88 1.54 -1.33 19.55
CA ASN A 88 1.41 -1.59 20.98
C ASN A 88 2.07 -0.52 21.86
N ASN A 89 2.83 0.42 21.28
CA ASN A 89 3.36 1.55 22.02
C ASN A 89 2.28 2.67 22.07
N PRO A 90 1.81 3.08 23.27
CA PRO A 90 0.73 4.06 23.38
C PRO A 90 1.04 5.40 22.71
N ASN A 91 2.28 5.86 22.75
CA ASN A 91 2.68 7.13 22.12
C ASN A 91 2.64 7.02 20.59
N HIS A 92 3.14 5.90 20.05
CA HIS A 92 3.11 5.67 18.60
C HIS A 92 1.68 5.57 18.09
N LEU A 93 0.82 4.84 18.82
CA LEU A 93 -0.59 4.68 18.50
C LEU A 93 -1.32 6.02 18.57
N GLN A 94 -1.11 6.80 19.63
CA GLN A 94 -1.76 8.11 19.79
C GLN A 94 -1.42 9.06 18.62
N GLN A 95 -0.15 9.12 18.22
CA GLN A 95 0.28 9.91 17.06
C GLN A 95 -0.36 9.41 15.75
N ALA A 96 -0.50 8.09 15.58
CA ALA A 96 -1.15 7.51 14.40
C ALA A 96 -2.66 7.79 14.38
N ILE A 97 -3.34 7.80 15.53
CA ILE A 97 -4.75 8.20 15.66
C ILE A 97 -4.92 9.68 15.31
N GLN A 98 -4.06 10.55 15.82
CA GLN A 98 -4.07 11.97 15.50
C GLN A 98 -3.84 12.21 14.00
N LEU A 99 -2.95 11.44 13.35
CA LEU A 99 -2.80 11.50 11.90
C LEU A 99 -4.06 11.01 11.17
N PHE A 100 -4.67 9.92 11.64
CA PHE A 100 -5.93 9.42 11.12
C PHE A 100 -7.01 10.50 11.18
N ASP A 101 -7.10 11.27 12.27
CA ASP A 101 -8.08 12.35 12.42
C ASP A 101 -7.91 13.42 11.34
N VAL A 102 -6.67 13.79 10.98
CA VAL A 102 -6.41 14.73 9.87
C VAL A 102 -7.00 14.18 8.56
N PHE A 103 -6.80 12.90 8.28
CA PHE A 103 -7.34 12.27 7.07
C PHE A 103 -8.86 12.12 7.12
N TYR A 104 -9.40 11.70 8.26
CA TYR A 104 -10.82 11.39 8.41
C TYR A 104 -11.68 12.65 8.38
N PHE A 105 -11.24 13.73 9.03
CA PHE A 105 -11.99 14.97 9.11
C PHE A 105 -11.77 15.94 7.94
N ALA A 106 -10.93 15.60 6.95
CA ALA A 106 -10.82 16.39 5.72
C ALA A 106 -12.19 16.51 5.04
N LYS A 107 -12.60 17.74 4.69
CA LYS A 107 -13.96 18.06 4.19
C LYS A 107 -14.35 17.32 2.93
N ASP A 108 -13.38 17.11 2.06
CA ASP A 108 -13.56 16.46 0.77
C ASP A 108 -12.36 15.59 0.40
N TYR A 109 -12.52 14.84 -0.68
CA TYR A 109 -11.50 13.93 -1.20
C TYR A 109 -10.20 14.67 -1.55
N ASN A 110 -10.30 15.89 -2.09
CA ASN A 110 -9.13 16.67 -2.52
C ASN A 110 -8.27 17.06 -1.31
N THR A 111 -8.90 17.55 -0.25
CA THR A 111 -8.25 17.88 1.01
C THR A 111 -7.63 16.64 1.63
N PHE A 112 -8.36 15.51 1.65
CA PHE A 112 -7.84 14.22 2.12
C PHE A 112 -6.59 13.80 1.34
N TYR A 113 -6.64 13.86 0.01
CA TYR A 113 -5.53 13.45 -0.85
C TYR A 113 -4.31 14.37 -0.68
N GLN A 114 -4.50 15.68 -0.58
CA GLN A 114 -3.42 16.63 -0.30
C GLN A 114 -2.81 16.43 1.08
N ALA A 115 -3.64 16.16 2.10
CA ALA A 115 -3.17 15.81 3.44
C ALA A 115 -2.35 14.52 3.44
N ALA A 116 -2.78 13.50 2.70
CA ALA A 116 -2.03 12.26 2.52
C ALA A 116 -0.68 12.51 1.82
N CYS A 117 -0.66 13.31 0.76
CA CYS A 117 0.57 13.74 0.09
C CYS A 117 1.52 14.50 1.03
N TRP A 118 0.99 15.39 1.86
CA TRP A 118 1.76 16.12 2.87
C TRP A 118 2.40 15.17 3.89
N ALA A 119 1.61 14.22 4.41
CA ALA A 119 2.05 13.26 5.42
C ALA A 119 3.06 12.25 4.88
N ARG A 120 2.94 11.88 3.60
CA ARG A 120 3.82 10.92 2.91
C ARG A 120 5.30 11.25 3.04
N ASP A 121 5.64 12.54 3.10
CA ASP A 121 7.01 13.05 3.17
C ASP A 121 7.45 13.46 4.59
N ARG A 122 6.49 13.68 5.50
CA ARG A 122 6.75 14.34 6.80
C ARG A 122 6.53 13.47 8.02
N VAL A 123 5.74 12.40 7.90
CA VAL A 123 5.44 11.49 9.01
C VAL A 123 6.17 10.17 8.82
N ASN A 124 6.42 9.44 9.92
CA ASN A 124 6.92 8.08 9.90
C ASN A 124 6.10 7.19 8.95
N GLU A 125 6.79 6.34 8.20
CA GLU A 125 6.21 5.56 7.11
C GLU A 125 5.17 4.55 7.63
N GLY A 126 5.47 3.91 8.76
CA GLY A 126 4.57 2.97 9.41
C GLY A 126 3.31 3.65 9.94
N GLN A 127 3.45 4.79 10.61
CA GLN A 127 2.30 5.59 11.07
C GLN A 127 1.45 6.08 9.89
N TYR A 128 2.09 6.55 8.83
CA TYR A 128 1.45 7.02 7.61
C TYR A 128 0.59 5.92 6.96
N VAL A 129 1.18 4.76 6.66
CA VAL A 129 0.44 3.65 6.01
C VAL A 129 -0.67 3.13 6.91
N TYR A 130 -0.44 3.02 8.22
CA TYR A 130 -1.48 2.61 9.16
C TYR A 130 -2.68 3.58 9.14
N ALA A 131 -2.44 4.87 9.40
CA ALA A 131 -3.48 5.87 9.47
C ALA A 131 -4.22 6.04 8.13
N LEU A 132 -3.48 6.04 7.01
CA LEU A 132 -4.05 6.16 5.66
C LEU A 132 -4.95 4.96 5.32
N SER A 133 -4.51 3.74 5.63
CA SER A 133 -5.29 2.53 5.36
C SER A 133 -6.63 2.55 6.11
N VAL A 134 -6.60 2.95 7.39
CA VAL A 134 -7.83 3.07 8.20
C VAL A 134 -8.73 4.20 7.67
N ALA A 135 -8.16 5.35 7.29
CA ALA A 135 -8.92 6.47 6.76
C ALA A 135 -9.67 6.11 5.46
N ILE A 136 -9.00 5.43 4.53
CA ILE A 136 -9.61 4.96 3.27
C ILE A 136 -10.80 4.03 3.52
N VAL A 137 -10.71 3.15 4.52
CA VAL A 137 -11.81 2.23 4.87
C VAL A 137 -12.98 2.96 5.53
N LYS A 138 -12.70 4.03 6.28
CA LYS A 138 -13.70 4.71 7.13
C LYS A 138 -14.40 5.89 6.46
N ARG A 139 -13.77 6.56 5.51
CA ARG A 139 -14.37 7.73 4.84
C ARG A 139 -15.44 7.29 3.83
N GLN A 140 -16.49 8.12 3.69
CA GLN A 140 -17.59 7.85 2.77
C GLN A 140 -17.19 8.07 1.31
N ASP A 141 -16.37 9.07 1.03
CA ASP A 141 -15.96 9.46 -0.33
C ASP A 141 -14.83 8.60 -0.93
N THR A 142 -14.34 7.63 -0.16
CA THR A 142 -13.38 6.57 -0.55
C THR A 142 -14.03 5.18 -0.59
N GLN A 143 -15.34 5.08 -0.39
CA GLN A 143 -16.04 3.80 -0.50
C GLN A 143 -15.89 3.20 -1.90
N GLY A 144 -15.67 1.89 -1.95
CA GLY A 144 -15.41 1.16 -3.20
C GLY A 144 -13.95 1.22 -3.67
N LEU A 145 -13.08 2.01 -3.04
CA LEU A 145 -11.65 1.93 -3.29
C LEU A 145 -11.04 0.69 -2.64
N VAL A 146 -10.09 0.08 -3.35
CA VAL A 146 -9.42 -1.16 -2.94
C VAL A 146 -8.01 -0.82 -2.45
N LEU A 147 -7.70 -1.25 -1.23
CA LEU A 147 -6.36 -1.13 -0.67
C LEU A 147 -5.41 -2.18 -1.27
N PRO A 148 -4.13 -1.85 -1.48
CA PRO A 148 -3.14 -2.85 -1.84
C PRO A 148 -2.91 -3.83 -0.67
N PRO A 149 -2.54 -5.09 -0.95
CA PRO A 149 -2.11 -6.02 0.08
C PRO A 149 -0.93 -5.48 0.88
N GLN A 150 -0.95 -5.68 2.20
CA GLN A 150 0.14 -5.21 3.07
C GLN A 150 1.49 -5.87 2.76
N SER A 151 1.50 -7.07 2.19
CA SER A 151 2.71 -7.75 1.72
C SER A 151 3.39 -7.06 0.54
N GLU A 152 2.66 -6.28 -0.25
CA GLU A 152 3.21 -5.48 -1.35
C GLU A 152 3.75 -4.13 -0.85
N VAL A 153 3.09 -3.53 0.15
CA VAL A 153 3.50 -2.25 0.74
C VAL A 153 4.70 -2.43 1.68
N TYR A 154 4.70 -3.49 2.49
CA TYR A 154 5.70 -3.82 3.51
C TYR A 154 6.24 -5.24 3.38
N PRO A 155 6.95 -5.58 2.29
CA PRO A 155 7.47 -6.92 2.07
C PRO A 155 8.36 -7.42 3.22
N GLN A 156 9.04 -6.52 3.94
CA GLN A 156 9.90 -6.85 5.08
C GLN A 156 9.20 -7.51 6.27
N LEU A 157 7.87 -7.40 6.36
CA LEU A 157 7.10 -8.03 7.43
C LEU A 157 6.60 -9.44 7.05
N TYR A 158 6.64 -9.79 5.76
CA TYR A 158 6.01 -11.00 5.22
C TYR A 158 6.98 -11.93 4.49
N ILE A 159 8.15 -11.44 4.07
CA ILE A 159 9.16 -12.17 3.31
C ILE A 159 10.38 -12.45 4.20
N ASN A 160 11.00 -13.63 4.04
CA ASN A 160 12.18 -13.97 4.80
C ASN A 160 13.34 -13.01 4.52
N THR A 161 14.06 -12.61 5.57
CA THR A 161 15.20 -11.68 5.48
C THR A 161 16.26 -12.11 4.45
N ARG A 162 16.53 -13.41 4.28
CA ARG A 162 17.50 -13.91 3.29
C ARG A 162 17.07 -13.58 1.86
N ALA A 163 15.79 -13.75 1.54
CA ALA A 163 15.26 -13.42 0.23
C ALA A 163 15.31 -11.90 -0.04
N ILE A 164 15.00 -11.08 0.98
CA ILE A 164 15.09 -9.62 0.87
C ILE A 164 16.53 -9.19 0.63
N GLN A 165 17.49 -9.71 1.40
CA GLN A 165 18.91 -9.43 1.24
C GLN A 165 19.42 -9.84 -0.15
N GLN A 166 19.00 -11.01 -0.65
CA GLN A 166 19.35 -11.46 -1.99
C GLN A 166 18.77 -10.53 -3.08
N ALA A 167 17.52 -10.10 -2.94
CA ALA A 167 16.91 -9.14 -3.86
C ALA A 167 17.65 -7.78 -3.85
N GLN A 168 18.04 -7.30 -2.67
CA GLN A 168 18.84 -6.08 -2.51
C GLN A 168 20.22 -6.21 -3.14
N TYR A 169 20.89 -7.36 -2.98
CA TYR A 169 22.17 -7.64 -3.61
C TYR A 169 22.09 -7.55 -5.14
N TYR A 170 21.09 -8.19 -5.75
CA TYR A 170 20.88 -8.10 -7.20
C TYR A 170 20.55 -6.68 -7.67
N LYS A 171 19.78 -5.91 -6.89
CA LYS A 171 19.52 -4.50 -7.17
C LYS A 171 20.82 -3.68 -7.19
N GLN A 172 21.75 -3.93 -6.26
CA GLN A 172 23.06 -3.25 -6.21
C GLN A 172 23.94 -3.59 -7.43
N GLN A 173 23.76 -4.78 -8.02
CA GLN A 173 24.42 -5.16 -9.28
C GLN A 173 23.79 -4.55 -10.54
N GLY A 174 22.73 -3.75 -10.39
CA GLY A 174 22.03 -3.14 -11.52
C GLY A 174 21.03 -4.06 -12.22
N GLN A 175 20.73 -5.24 -11.66
CA GLN A 175 19.71 -6.13 -12.23
C GLN A 175 18.31 -5.54 -11.98
N LYS A 176 17.52 -5.38 -13.06
CA LYS A 176 16.19 -4.77 -13.00
C LYS A 176 15.06 -5.75 -12.71
N GLN A 177 15.23 -7.01 -13.09
CA GLN A 177 14.23 -8.07 -12.95
C GLN A 177 14.94 -9.33 -12.48
N VAL A 178 14.56 -9.83 -11.30
CA VAL A 178 15.16 -11.01 -10.69
C VAL A 178 14.10 -11.84 -9.99
N TYR A 179 14.26 -13.16 -10.06
CA TYR A 179 13.43 -14.10 -9.31
C TYR A 179 14.19 -14.55 -8.07
N VAL A 180 13.63 -14.28 -6.90
CA VAL A 180 14.18 -14.71 -5.60
C VAL A 180 13.17 -15.61 -4.92
N LEU A 181 13.62 -16.81 -4.56
CA LEU A 181 12.80 -17.77 -3.84
C LEU A 181 12.84 -17.44 -2.34
N SER A 182 11.67 -17.24 -1.73
CA SER A 182 11.53 -17.12 -0.28
C SER A 182 11.02 -18.42 0.30
N ASN A 183 11.78 -19.03 1.21
CA ASN A 183 11.36 -20.23 1.93
C ASN A 183 11.04 -19.91 3.39
N ASN A 184 9.78 -20.06 3.79
CA ASN A 184 9.31 -19.84 5.16
C ASN A 184 9.44 -21.07 6.07
N THR A 185 9.73 -22.27 5.53
CA THR A 185 9.88 -23.52 6.29
C THR A 185 11.26 -23.73 6.92
N ASN A 186 12.19 -22.80 6.68
CA ASN A 186 13.59 -22.90 7.12
C ASN A 186 14.38 -24.11 6.54
N ASN A 187 13.79 -24.88 5.62
CA ASN A 187 14.44 -26.00 4.96
C ASN A 187 15.36 -25.57 3.81
N TYR A 188 16.33 -24.70 4.08
CA TYR A 188 17.19 -24.12 3.04
C TYR A 188 18.22 -25.10 2.46
N TYR A 189 18.74 -26.01 3.30
CA TYR A 189 19.74 -27.00 2.90
C TYR A 189 19.22 -27.95 1.82
N TYR A 190 17.96 -28.38 1.93
CA TYR A 190 17.35 -29.28 0.97
C TYR A 190 17.18 -28.65 -0.41
N TYR A 191 16.76 -27.38 -0.48
CA TYR A 191 16.64 -26.67 -1.77
C TYR A 191 17.98 -26.40 -2.45
N GLN A 192 19.04 -26.11 -1.68
CA GLN A 192 20.38 -25.93 -2.25
C GLN A 192 20.92 -27.25 -2.82
N GLN A 193 20.71 -28.37 -2.12
CA GLN A 193 21.07 -29.70 -2.64
C GLN A 193 20.29 -30.03 -3.92
N GLN A 194 18.98 -29.76 -3.96
CA GLN A 194 18.19 -30.00 -5.19
C GLN A 194 18.68 -29.16 -6.37
N LYS A 195 18.99 -27.87 -6.18
CA LYS A 195 19.53 -27.03 -7.26
C LYS A 195 20.89 -27.52 -7.75
N GLN A 196 21.77 -27.95 -6.84
CA GLN A 196 23.07 -28.52 -7.21
C GLN A 196 22.90 -29.85 -7.95
N GLN A 197 21.98 -30.71 -7.52
CA GLN A 197 21.66 -31.97 -8.20
C GLN A 197 21.06 -31.72 -9.59
N GLN A 198 20.17 -30.74 -9.76
CA GLN A 198 19.61 -30.37 -11.06
C GLN A 198 20.65 -29.75 -12.00
N GLN A 199 21.56 -28.90 -11.49
CA GLN A 199 22.67 -28.37 -12.27
C GLN A 199 23.65 -29.47 -12.68
N GLN A 200 24.01 -30.37 -11.76
CA GLN A 200 24.85 -31.53 -12.08
C GLN A 200 24.19 -32.46 -13.11
N GLN A 201 22.86 -32.64 -13.06
CA GLN A 201 22.14 -33.43 -14.07
C GLN A 201 22.05 -32.72 -15.44
N GLN A 202 21.92 -31.40 -15.48
CA GLN A 202 21.98 -30.62 -16.73
C GLN A 202 23.40 -30.60 -17.33
N ASP A 203 24.44 -30.47 -16.52
CA ASP A 203 25.84 -30.53 -16.98
C ASP A 203 26.22 -31.94 -17.47
N GLN A 204 25.56 -32.99 -16.95
CA GLN A 204 25.72 -34.37 -17.40
C GLN A 204 24.90 -34.73 -18.66
N GLN A 205 23.94 -33.89 -19.06
CA GLN A 205 23.12 -34.08 -20.26
C GLN A 205 22.94 -32.74 -20.99
N PRO A 206 23.98 -32.21 -21.67
CA PRO A 206 23.96 -30.88 -22.28
C PRO A 206 23.00 -30.73 -23.48
N PHE A 207 22.35 -31.81 -23.93
CA PHE A 207 21.37 -31.80 -25.02
C PHE A 207 20.10 -32.59 -24.64
N GLN A 208 19.08 -31.88 -24.16
CA GLN A 208 17.72 -32.40 -24.08
C GLN A 208 16.81 -31.50 -24.93
N TYR A 209 16.16 -32.10 -25.92
CA TYR A 209 15.27 -31.45 -26.88
C TYR A 209 14.08 -30.78 -26.16
N GLN A 210 13.73 -29.56 -26.59
CA GLN A 210 12.48 -28.90 -26.18
C GLN A 210 11.30 -29.67 -26.78
N GLU A 211 10.63 -30.52 -26.02
CA GLU A 211 9.26 -30.93 -26.36
C GLU A 211 8.29 -29.84 -25.90
N GLN A 212 7.70 -29.16 -26.89
CA GLN A 212 6.52 -28.31 -26.71
C GLN A 212 5.36 -29.14 -26.17
N TYR A 213 4.91 -28.84 -24.95
CA TYR A 213 3.57 -29.24 -24.54
C TYR A 213 2.59 -28.10 -24.85
N GLN A 214 1.90 -28.29 -25.98
CA GLN A 214 0.60 -27.70 -26.25
C GLN A 214 -0.44 -28.25 -25.27
N ASN A 215 -1.39 -27.38 -24.90
CA ASN A 215 -2.76 -27.65 -24.42
C ASN A 215 -2.94 -28.51 -23.16
N TYR A 216 -3.53 -27.92 -22.11
CA TYR A 216 -4.98 -27.98 -21.87
C TYR A 216 -5.47 -26.67 -21.24
#